data_AF-A0A2M6ZJH3-F1
#
_entry.id   AF-A0A2M6ZJH3-F1
#
_cell.length_a   1.000
_cell.length_b   1.000
_cell.length_c   1.000
_cell.angle_alpha   90.00
_cell.angle_beta   90.00
_cell.angle_gamma   90.00
#
_symmetry.space_group_name_H-M   'P 1'
#
loop_
_entity.id
_entity.type
_entity.pdbx_description
1 polymer ?
#
loop_
_entity_poly.entity_id
_entity_poly.type
_entity_poly.pdbx_seq_one_letter_code
_entity_poly.pdbx_strand_id
1 'polypeptide(L)'
;MEYALKVLNRYGPAAGKSSRRKRFVDEVSCAYCGGGGADPKYSSASGCPVCRGAGDVRVTPPVVSCRQCAGSGRVGGDLICLTCRGVGVVPVPVEADTCSRCGGTGEEGVFYCNACKGQGIV
;
A
#
# COMPACT_ATOMS: atom_id res chain seq x y z
N MET A 1 -38.71 25.44 11.35
CA MET A 1 -37.53 24.98 12.12
C MET A 1 -37.05 23.56 11.74
N GLU A 2 -37.58 22.92 10.70
CA GLU A 2 -37.16 21.56 10.25
C GLU A 2 -36.08 21.53 9.16
N TYR A 3 -35.77 22.66 8.53
CA TYR A 3 -34.84 22.67 7.40
C TYR A 3 -33.36 22.60 7.82
N ALA A 4 -32.98 23.11 9.00
CA ALA A 4 -31.59 23.15 9.45
C ALA A 4 -31.04 21.76 9.85
N LEU A 5 -31.88 20.89 10.42
CA LEU A 5 -31.49 19.53 10.83
C LEU A 5 -31.32 18.56 9.64
N LYS A 6 -31.94 18.86 8.48
CA LYS A 6 -31.75 18.06 7.26
C LYS A 6 -30.44 18.35 6.52
N VAL A 7 -29.78 19.48 6.80
CA VAL A 7 -28.50 19.84 6.16
C VAL A 7 -27.30 19.23 6.89
N LEU A 8 -27.36 19.16 8.23
CA LEU A 8 -26.27 18.61 9.05
C LEU A 8 -26.11 17.09 8.92
N ASN A 9 -27.14 16.39 8.41
CA ASN A 9 -27.09 14.93 8.22
C ASN A 9 -26.55 14.49 6.84
N ARG A 10 -26.14 15.43 5.96
CA ARG A 10 -25.47 15.11 4.68
C ARG A 10 -23.94 15.10 4.78
N TYR A 11 -23.39 15.78 5.77
CA TYR A 11 -21.96 15.85 6.01
C TYR A 11 -21.68 15.28 7.39
N GLY A 12 -21.80 13.95 7.50
CA GLY A 12 -21.17 13.24 8.60
C GLY A 12 -19.69 13.63 8.71
N PRO A 13 -19.07 13.51 9.90
CA PRO A 13 -17.66 13.86 10.07
C PRO A 13 -16.86 13.15 8.97
N ALA A 14 -16.05 13.92 8.23
CA ALA A 14 -15.16 13.38 7.22
C ALA A 14 -14.45 12.17 7.81
N ALA A 15 -14.72 10.98 7.26
CA ALA A 15 -14.18 9.72 7.73
C ALA A 15 -12.70 9.92 8.07
N GLY A 16 -12.37 9.76 9.35
CA GLY A 16 -11.06 10.07 9.89
C GLY A 16 -9.98 9.48 8.99
N LYS A 17 -9.09 10.34 8.50
CA LYS A 17 -8.00 9.98 7.59
C LYS A 17 -7.20 8.85 8.24
N SER A 18 -7.33 7.64 7.68
CA SER A 18 -6.56 6.47 8.10
C SER A 18 -5.07 6.77 7.92
N SER A 19 -4.41 7.15 9.01
CA SER A 19 -2.96 7.30 9.02
C SER A 19 -2.36 5.93 8.72
N ARG A 20 -1.64 5.80 7.59
CA ARG A 20 -0.93 4.54 7.30
C ARG A 20 0.06 4.30 8.43
N ARG A 21 -0.12 3.21 9.17
CA ARG A 21 0.82 2.81 10.22
C ARG A 21 2.16 2.45 9.58
N LYS A 22 3.17 3.27 9.86
CA LYS A 22 4.57 2.89 9.65
C LYS A 22 4.87 1.65 10.48
N ARG A 23 5.61 0.70 9.90
CA ARG A 23 6.11 -0.48 10.59
C ARG A 23 7.64 -0.43 10.58
N PHE A 24 8.24 -0.59 11.75
CA PHE A 24 9.69 -0.65 11.92
C PHE A 24 10.11 -2.12 11.94
N VAL A 25 10.09 -2.75 10.77
CA VAL A 25 10.48 -4.15 10.55
C VAL A 25 11.55 -4.19 9.47
N ASP A 26 12.53 -5.06 9.63
CA ASP A 26 13.64 -5.29 8.71
C ASP A 26 13.43 -6.51 7.80
N GLU A 27 12.39 -7.31 8.08
CA GLU A 27 11.94 -8.44 7.27
C GLU A 27 10.41 -8.48 7.20
N VAL A 28 9.88 -8.83 6.03
CA VAL A 28 8.45 -9.00 5.79
C VAL A 28 8.19 -10.22 4.92
N SER A 29 7.07 -10.89 5.15
CA SER A 29 6.63 -11.96 4.26
C SER A 29 6.35 -11.44 2.85
N CYS A 30 6.84 -12.19 1.87
CA CYS A 30 6.72 -11.84 0.46
C CYS A 30 5.24 -11.83 0.08
N ALA A 31 4.69 -10.63 -0.15
CA ALA A 31 3.28 -10.50 -0.50
C ALA A 31 2.94 -11.21 -1.82
N TYR A 32 3.85 -11.21 -2.79
CA TYR A 32 3.63 -11.86 -4.08
C TYR A 32 3.32 -13.36 -3.94
N CYS A 33 4.07 -14.12 -3.14
CA CYS A 33 3.81 -15.56 -2.92
C CYS A 33 3.07 -15.86 -1.61
N GLY A 34 2.70 -14.84 -0.84
CA GLY A 34 2.04 -14.99 0.46
C GLY A 34 2.91 -15.69 1.51
N GLY A 35 4.24 -15.61 1.40
CA GLY A 35 5.16 -16.31 2.30
C GLY A 35 5.53 -17.75 1.87
N GLY A 36 4.90 -18.30 0.83
CA GLY A 36 5.08 -19.72 0.47
C GLY A 36 6.39 -20.05 -0.25
N GLY A 37 7.15 -19.05 -0.72
CA GLY A 37 8.43 -19.26 -1.41
C GLY A 37 8.31 -19.80 -2.85
N ALA A 38 7.20 -20.40 -3.25
CA ALA A 38 6.95 -20.88 -4.62
C ALA A 38 6.33 -19.78 -5.51
N ASP A 39 6.57 -19.87 -6.82
CA ASP A 39 5.90 -19.02 -7.80
C ASP A 39 4.41 -19.39 -7.91
N PRO A 40 3.47 -18.45 -7.68
CA PRO A 40 2.03 -18.71 -7.76
C PRO A 40 1.49 -18.95 -9.18
N LYS A 41 2.22 -18.53 -10.21
CA LYS A 41 1.84 -18.62 -11.63
C LYS A 41 2.40 -19.86 -12.31
N TYR A 42 3.60 -20.27 -11.91
CA TYR A 42 4.30 -21.41 -12.50
C TYR A 42 4.23 -22.63 -11.59
N SER A 43 4.98 -23.69 -11.90
CA SER A 43 4.98 -24.90 -11.09
C SER A 43 5.53 -24.62 -9.69
N SER A 44 5.10 -25.39 -8.69
CA SER A 44 5.64 -25.36 -7.33
C SER A 44 7.13 -25.69 -7.25
N ALA A 45 7.71 -26.25 -8.31
CA ALA A 45 9.15 -26.47 -8.43
C ALA A 45 9.92 -25.18 -8.77
N SER A 46 9.24 -24.16 -9.29
CA SER A 46 9.81 -22.84 -9.56
C SER A 46 9.76 -21.98 -8.30
N GLY A 47 10.94 -21.60 -7.80
CA GLY A 47 11.05 -20.63 -6.71
C GLY A 47 10.44 -19.29 -7.10
N CYS A 48 9.81 -18.62 -6.13
CA CYS A 48 9.20 -17.31 -6.31
C CYS A 48 10.25 -16.29 -6.82
N PRO A 49 9.99 -15.54 -7.90
CA PRO A 49 10.96 -14.62 -8.49
C PRO A 49 11.26 -13.40 -7.59
N VAL A 50 10.38 -13.09 -6.65
CA VAL A 50 10.50 -11.94 -5.74
C VAL A 50 11.41 -12.27 -4.55
N CYS A 51 11.09 -13.33 -3.80
CA CYS A 51 11.85 -13.75 -2.62
C CYS A 51 12.87 -14.86 -2.90
N ARG A 52 12.99 -15.31 -4.16
CA ARG A 52 13.91 -16.37 -4.62
C ARG A 52 13.79 -17.69 -3.84
N GLY A 53 12.56 -18.10 -3.51
CA GLY A 53 12.34 -19.31 -2.72
C GLY A 53 12.25 -19.10 -1.20
N ALA A 54 12.66 -17.94 -0.66
CA ALA A 54 12.79 -17.76 0.79
C ALA A 54 11.45 -17.66 1.55
N GLY A 55 10.40 -17.15 0.91
CA GLY A 55 9.12 -16.81 1.57
C GLY A 55 9.10 -15.40 2.15
N ASP A 56 10.22 -14.90 2.65
CA ASP A 56 10.35 -13.55 3.22
C ASP A 56 11.33 -12.67 2.42
N VAL A 57 11.25 -11.36 2.63
CA VAL A 57 12.09 -10.34 1.97
C VAL A 57 12.58 -9.32 2.99
N ARG A 58 13.89 -9.06 2.98
CA ARG A 58 14.49 -8.00 3.78
C ARG A 58 14.13 -6.62 3.24
N VAL A 59 13.84 -5.69 4.13
CA VAL A 59 13.42 -4.32 3.81
C VAL A 59 14.12 -3.31 4.71
N THR A 60 14.20 -2.06 4.25
CA THR A 60 14.71 -0.96 5.07
C THR A 60 13.55 -0.35 5.86
N PRO A 61 13.54 -0.42 7.20
CA PRO A 61 12.54 0.25 8.00
C PRO A 61 12.72 1.79 7.98
N PRO A 62 11.63 2.55 8.21
CA PRO A 62 10.25 2.10 8.32
C PRO A 62 9.62 1.81 6.96
N VAL A 63 8.65 0.90 6.95
CA VAL A 63 7.89 0.55 5.76
C VAL A 63 6.41 0.87 5.91
N VAL A 64 5.76 1.14 4.79
CA VAL A 64 4.30 1.27 4.69
C VAL A 64 3.77 0.33 3.60
N SER A 65 2.50 -0.05 3.71
CA SER A 65 1.83 -0.84 2.66
C SER A 65 1.86 -0.09 1.32
N CYS A 66 2.23 -0.81 0.27
CA CYS A 66 2.32 -0.26 -1.08
C CYS A 66 0.92 0.11 -1.57
N ARG A 67 0.74 1.37 -1.97
CA ARG A 67 -0.59 1.86 -2.39
C ARG A 67 -1.06 1.23 -3.69
N GLN A 68 -0.14 1.06 -4.65
CA GLN A 68 -0.46 0.60 -6.00
C GLN A 68 -1.11 -0.79 -6.02
N CYS A 69 -0.66 -1.69 -5.13
CA CYS A 69 -1.19 -3.05 -5.02
C CYS A 69 -1.98 -3.30 -3.73
N ALA A 70 -2.23 -2.25 -2.93
CA ALA A 70 -2.82 -2.33 -1.60
C ALA A 70 -2.17 -3.39 -0.69
N GLY A 71 -0.86 -3.62 -0.83
CA GLY A 71 -0.13 -4.60 -0.04
C GLY A 71 -0.08 -6.02 -0.60
N SER A 72 -0.81 -6.34 -1.66
CA SER A 72 -0.83 -7.69 -2.24
C SER A 72 0.45 -8.10 -2.99
N GLY A 73 1.31 -7.13 -3.31
CA GLY A 73 2.46 -7.37 -4.19
C GLY A 73 2.08 -7.62 -5.66
N ARG A 74 0.79 -7.58 -6.02
CA ARG A 74 0.31 -7.89 -7.38
C ARG A 74 -0.56 -6.77 -7.97
N VAL A 75 -0.64 -6.70 -9.29
CA VAL A 75 -1.54 -5.81 -10.04
C VAL A 75 -2.17 -6.58 -11.19
N GLY A 76 -3.43 -6.29 -11.51
CA GLY A 76 -4.15 -6.99 -12.58
C GLY A 76 -4.24 -8.52 -12.36
N GLY A 77 -4.38 -8.95 -11.11
CA GLY A 77 -4.38 -10.36 -10.71
C GLY A 77 -2.99 -10.84 -10.33
N ASP A 78 -2.10 -11.00 -11.31
CA ASP A 78 -0.86 -11.78 -11.11
C ASP A 78 0.43 -11.11 -11.57
N LEU A 79 0.35 -9.91 -12.14
CA LEU A 79 1.56 -9.18 -12.49
C LEU A 79 2.23 -8.68 -11.23
N ILE A 80 3.55 -8.85 -11.14
CA ILE A 80 4.35 -8.33 -10.04
C ILE A 80 4.15 -6.80 -10.00
N CYS A 81 3.78 -6.28 -8.83
CA CYS A 81 3.67 -4.85 -8.65
C CYS A 81 5.05 -4.20 -8.77
N LEU A 82 5.27 -3.44 -9.84
CA LEU A 82 6.57 -2.82 -10.11
C LEU A 82 6.96 -1.77 -9.06
N THR A 83 5.99 -1.13 -8.40
CA THR A 83 6.24 -0.12 -7.36
C THR A 83 6.90 -0.71 -6.12
N CYS A 84 6.41 -1.84 -5.62
CA CYS A 84 6.99 -2.53 -4.46
C CYS A 84 7.80 -3.77 -4.84
N ARG A 85 7.97 -4.03 -6.14
CA ARG A 85 8.64 -5.21 -6.70
C ARG A 85 8.10 -6.53 -6.14
N GLY A 86 6.80 -6.60 -5.88
CA GLY A 86 6.15 -7.79 -5.33
C GLY A 86 6.20 -7.96 -3.81
N VAL A 87 6.91 -7.09 -3.09
CA VAL A 87 7.09 -7.22 -1.63
C VAL A 87 5.81 -6.82 -0.86
N GLY A 88 4.97 -5.96 -1.44
CA GLY A 88 3.74 -5.46 -0.81
C GLY A 88 3.94 -4.26 0.10
N VAL A 89 5.18 -3.89 0.41
CA VAL A 89 5.51 -2.68 1.17
C VAL A 89 6.55 -1.85 0.43
N VAL A 90 6.67 -0.58 0.80
CA VAL A 90 7.72 0.32 0.34
C VAL A 90 8.40 0.98 1.56
N PRO A 91 9.73 1.16 1.52
CA PRO A 91 10.44 1.93 2.53
C PRO A 91 10.07 3.40 2.42
N VAL A 92 10.04 4.10 3.56
CA VAL A 92 9.71 5.52 3.65
C VAL A 92 10.63 6.23 4.64
N PRO A 93 10.86 7.55 4.50
CA PRO A 93 11.51 8.33 5.55
C PRO A 93 10.79 8.21 6.90
N VAL A 94 11.56 8.29 7.99
CA VAL A 94 11.01 8.21 9.36
C VAL A 94 10.04 9.37 9.63
N GLU A 95 10.26 10.48 8.95
CA GLU A 95 9.57 11.76 9.05
C GLU A 95 8.42 11.86 8.04
N ALA A 96 8.23 10.84 7.18
CA ALA A 96 7.23 10.90 6.12
C ALA A 96 5.82 11.06 6.70
N ASP A 97 5.10 12.08 6.26
CA ASP A 97 3.78 12.39 6.80
C ASP A 97 2.67 12.03 5.82
N THR A 98 1.45 11.91 6.34
CA THR A 98 0.28 11.69 5.47
C THR A 98 0.12 12.90 4.56
N CYS A 99 0.02 12.66 3.25
CA CYS A 99 -0.14 13.74 2.28
C CYS A 99 -1.42 14.52 2.58
N SER A 100 -1.29 15.79 2.96
CA SER A 100 -2.41 16.65 3.36
C SER A 100 -3.40 16.90 2.21
N ARG A 101 -2.90 16.96 0.97
CA ARG A 101 -3.68 17.20 -0.25
C ARG A 101 -4.69 16.08 -0.54
N CYS A 102 -4.25 14.82 -0.49
CA CYS A 102 -5.13 13.67 -0.75
C CYS A 102 -5.59 12.95 0.52
N GLY A 103 -5.17 13.40 1.70
CA GLY A 103 -5.49 12.78 2.99
C GLY A 103 -4.98 11.34 3.11
N GLY A 104 -3.91 10.98 2.41
CA GLY A 104 -3.32 9.63 2.45
C GLY A 104 -3.77 8.68 1.35
N THR A 105 -4.79 9.05 0.56
CA THR A 105 -5.35 8.17 -0.49
C THR A 105 -4.38 7.97 -1.64
N GLY A 106 -3.50 8.94 -1.91
CA GLY A 106 -2.67 8.95 -3.11
C GLY A 106 -3.45 9.28 -4.39
N GLU A 107 -4.73 9.66 -4.29
CA GLU A 107 -5.62 9.87 -5.43
C GLU A 107 -6.18 11.30 -5.40
N GLU A 108 -6.43 11.85 -6.58
CA GLU A 108 -7.06 13.14 -6.81
C GLU A 108 -8.02 13.01 -8.00
N GLY A 109 -9.29 12.69 -7.68
CA GLY A 109 -10.28 12.32 -8.68
C GLY A 109 -9.92 10.99 -9.37
N VAL A 110 -9.88 10.99 -10.70
CA VAL A 110 -9.48 9.82 -11.52
C VAL A 110 -7.97 9.70 -11.72
N PHE A 111 -7.19 10.68 -11.24
CA PHE A 111 -5.74 10.71 -11.38
C PHE A 111 -5.06 10.41 -10.05
N TYR A 112 -3.78 10.06 -10.11
CA TYR A 112 -2.96 9.99 -8.91
C TYR A 112 -2.68 11.41 -8.38
N CYS A 113 -2.57 11.54 -7.05
CA CYS A 113 -2.24 12.82 -6.43
C CYS A 113 -0.82 13.22 -6.82
N ASN A 114 -0.69 14.37 -7.49
CA ASN A 114 0.58 14.86 -8.03
C ASN A 114 1.56 15.36 -6.96
N ALA A 115 1.07 15.71 -5.76
CA ALA A 115 1.88 16.17 -4.63
C ALA A 115 2.67 15.03 -3.99
N CYS A 116 2.04 13.87 -3.78
CA CYS A 116 2.69 12.68 -3.23
C CYS A 116 3.03 11.63 -4.29
N LYS A 117 2.86 11.94 -5.59
CA LYS A 117 3.07 11.03 -6.72
C LYS A 117 2.36 9.68 -6.55
N GLY A 118 1.12 9.71 -6.06
CA GLY A 118 0.33 8.50 -5.83
C GLY A 118 0.64 7.74 -4.54
N GLN A 119 1.67 8.12 -3.78
CA GLN A 119 2.09 7.36 -2.61
C GLN A 119 1.21 7.58 -1.40
N GLY A 120 0.52 8.72 -1.30
CA GLY A 120 -0.29 9.12 -0.15
C GLY A 120 0.52 9.67 1.03
N ILE A 121 1.83 9.80 0.87
CA ILE A 121 2.75 10.34 1.87
C ILE A 121 3.71 11.34 1.22
N VAL A 122 4.26 12.27 2.01
CA VAL A 122 5.23 13.28 1.58
C VAL A 122 6.44 13.28 2.50
#